data_AF-A0A1Z4F2J5-F1
#
_entry.id   AF-A0A1Z4F2J5-F1
#
_cell.length_a   1.000
_cell.length_b   1.000
_cell.length_c   1.000
_cell.angle_alpha   90.00
_cell.angle_beta   90.00
_cell.angle_gamma   90.00
#
_symmetry.space_group_name_H-M   'P 1'
#
loop_
_entity.id
_entity.type
_entity.pdbx_description
1 polymer ?
#
loop_
_entity_poly.entity_id
_entity_poly.type
_entity_poly.pdbx_seq_one_letter_code
_entity_poly.pdbx_strand_id
1 'polypeptide(L)' 'MYYVLIAVVLGALIYAGWRISQSVPARPQTRVTGPDDDPDFLWRISKDGPSEH' A
#
# COMPACT_ATOMS: atom_id res chain seq x y z
N MET A 1 -15.88 -29.25 26.81
CA MET A 1 -16.11 -29.28 25.35
C MET A 1 -16.14 -27.88 24.73
N TYR A 2 -16.84 -26.91 25.33
CA TYR A 2 -16.87 -25.52 24.84
C TYR A 2 -15.48 -24.86 24.75
N TYR A 3 -14.56 -25.19 25.66
CA TYR A 3 -13.20 -24.65 25.65
C TYR A 3 -12.44 -24.94 24.36
N VAL A 4 -12.66 -26.12 23.75
CA VAL A 4 -12.05 -26.49 22.48
C VAL A 4 -12.59 -25.62 21.35
N LEU A 5 -13.90 -25.39 21.34
CA LEU A 5 -14.56 -24.47 20.41
C LEU A 5 -14.00 -23.04 20.54
N ILE A 6 -13.84 -22.55 21.78
CA ILE A 6 -13.25 -21.23 22.03
C ILE A 6 -11.81 -21.17 21.50
N ALA A 7 -10.99 -22.19 21.76
CA ALA A 7 -9.61 -22.23 21.27
C ALA A 7 -9.54 -22.21 19.74
N VAL A 8 -10.42 -22.94 19.06
CA VAL A 8 -10.50 -22.94 17.59
C VAL A 8 -10.90 -21.57 17.06
N VAL A 9 -11.93 -20.95 17.64
CA VAL A 9 -12.38 -19.59 17.25
C VAL A 9 -11.25 -18.58 17.47
N LEU A 10 -10.57 -18.64 18.61
CA LEU A 10 -9.47 -17.73 18.93
C LEU A 10 -8.31 -17.88 17.93
N GLY A 11 -7.93 -19.12 17.62
CA GLY A 11 -6.89 -19.41 16.63
C GLY A 11 -7.28 -18.91 15.23
N ALA A 12 -8.53 -19.11 14.82
CA ALA A 12 -9.04 -18.62 13.54
C ALA A 12 -9.00 -17.09 13.45
N LEU A 13 -9.37 -16.38 14.52
CA LEU A 13 -9.32 -14.92 14.58
C LEU A 13 -7.88 -14.38 14.51
N ILE A 14 -6.96 -14.99 15.26
CA ILE A 14 -5.54 -14.63 15.23
C ILE A 14 -4.97 -14.85 13.82
N TYR A 15 -5.27 -16.01 13.22
CA TYR A 15 -4.82 -16.33 11.87
C TYR A 15 -5.39 -15.38 10.82
N ALA A 16 -6.69 -15.04 10.90
CA ALA A 16 -7.33 -14.08 10.01
C ALA A 16 -6.68 -12.69 10.14
N GLY A 17 -6.47 -12.20 11.37
CA GLY A 17 -5.78 -10.93 11.60
C GLY A 17 -4.37 -10.91 11.02
N TRP A 18 -3.60 -11.99 11.23
CA TRP A 18 -2.26 -12.12 10.65
C TRP A 18 -2.27 -12.19 9.12
N ARG A 19 -3.19 -12.97 8.53
CA ARG A 19 -3.35 -13.09 7.06
C ARG A 19 -3.72 -11.77 6.43
N ILE A 20 -4.61 -11.00 7.07
CA ILE A 20 -5.01 -9.67 6.60
C ILE A 20 -3.81 -8.72 6.68
N SER A 21 -3.05 -8.73 7.78
CA SER A 21 -1.83 -7.93 7.92
C SER A 21 -0.77 -8.27 6.87
N GLN A 22 -0.59 -9.55 6.54
CA GLN A 22 0.29 -9.96 5.43
C GLN A 22 -0.25 -9.55 4.05
N SER A 23 -1.57 -9.47 3.89
CA SER A 23 -2.19 -9.09 2.62
C SER A 23 -2.26 -7.58 2.39
N VAL A 24 -1.83 -6.75 3.36
CA VAL A 24 -1.56 -5.33 3.09
C VAL A 24 -0.39 -5.34 2.10
N PRO A 25 -0.63 -5.05 0.81
CA PRO A 25 0.48 -4.91 -0.11
C PRO A 25 1.32 -3.79 0.50
N ALA A 26 2.58 -4.06 0.83
CA ALA A 26 3.53 -2.99 1.07
C ALA A 26 3.38 -2.08 -0.13
N ARG A 27 2.69 -0.94 0.06
CA ARG A 27 2.34 0.00 -1.01
C ARG A 27 3.62 0.12 -1.81
N PRO A 28 3.64 -0.27 -3.10
CA PRO A 28 4.84 -0.13 -3.90
C PRO A 28 5.23 1.32 -3.69
N GLN A 29 6.33 1.57 -2.98
CA GLN A 29 6.95 2.88 -3.06
C GLN A 29 7.11 3.03 -4.55
N THR A 30 6.45 4.03 -5.12
CA THR A 30 6.61 4.40 -6.51
C THR A 30 8.09 4.68 -6.62
N ARG A 31 8.85 3.65 -6.98
CA ARG A 31 10.29 3.71 -7.03
C ARG A 31 10.51 4.36 -8.36
N VAL A 32 10.46 5.68 -8.31
CA VAL A 32 10.64 6.54 -9.45
C VAL A 32 12.01 6.18 -10.01
N THR A 33 12.00 5.42 -11.10
CA THR A 33 13.22 4.85 -11.69
C THR A 33 13.82 5.86 -12.68
N GLY A 34 13.09 6.91 -13.06
CA GLY A 34 13.59 8.07 -13.80
C GLY A 34 12.70 9.31 -13.64
N PRO A 35 13.19 10.51 -14.02
CA PRO A 35 12.49 11.78 -13.83
C PRO A 35 11.05 11.82 -14.38
N ASP A 36 10.76 11.00 -15.39
CA ASP A 36 9.43 10.90 -16.02
C ASP A 36 8.35 10.30 -15.09
N ASP A 37 8.74 9.49 -14.09
CA ASP A 37 7.83 8.91 -13.11
C ASP A 37 7.73 9.75 -11.81
N ASP A 38 8.47 10.86 -11.70
CA ASP A 38 8.49 11.73 -10.50
C ASP A 38 7.30 12.69 -10.57
N PRO A 39 6.29 12.56 -9.68
CA PRO A 39 5.12 13.43 -9.72
C PRO A 39 5.52 14.91 -9.52
N ASP A 40 6.55 15.17 -8.71
CA ASP A 40 7.08 16.51 -8.48
C ASP A 40 7.77 17.09 -9.73
N PHE A 41 8.41 16.26 -10.55
CA PHE A 41 9.05 16.69 -11.80
C PHE A 41 8.01 17.05 -12.85
N LEU A 42 7.02 16.18 -13.06
CA LEU A 42 5.88 16.43 -13.96
C LEU A 42 5.11 17.69 -13.55
N TRP A 43 4.93 17.90 -12.24
CA TRP A 43 4.31 19.11 -11.73
C TRP A 43 5.10 20.38 -12.07
N ARG A 44 6.43 20.36 -11.93
CA ARG A 44 7.29 21.49 -12.30
C ARG A 44 7.24 21.80 -13.80
N ILE A 45 7.36 20.81 -14.69
CA ILE A 45 7.27 21.05 -16.14
C ILE A 45 5.87 21.49 -16.59
N SER A 46 4.81 21.07 -15.89
CA SER A 46 3.44 21.51 -16.19
C SER A 46 3.19 22.96 -15.77
N LYS A 47 3.90 23.43 -14.74
CA LYS A 47 3.81 24.80 -14.23
C LYS A 47 4.69 25.77 -15.00
N ASP A 48 5.86 25.32 -15.43
CA ASP A 48 6.86 26.10 -16.16
C ASP A 48 6.84 25.80 -17.69
N GLY A 49 5.90 24.96 -18.15
CA GLY A 49 5.62 24.70 -19.56
C GLY A 49 5.15 25.98 -20.25
N PRO A 50 5.35 26.12 -21.58
CA PRO A 50 5.48 27.41 -22.25
C PRO A 50 4.17 28.20 -22.21
N SER A 51 3.97 28.96 -21.14
CA SER A 51 3.01 30.07 -21.07
C SER A 51 3.63 31.33 -21.70
N GLU A 52 4.28 31.15 -22.84
CA GLU A 52 4.90 32.21 -23.63
C GLU A 52 4.57 32.00 -25.11
N HIS A 53 3.28 32.13 -25.45
CA HIS A 53 2.75 33.05 -26.47
C HIS A 53 1.24 32.88 -26.68
#